data_AF-A0A1W9LN32-F1
#
_entry.id   AF-A0A1W9LN32-F1
#
_cell.length_a   1.000
_cell.length_b   1.000
_cell.length_c   1.000
_cell.angle_alpha   90.00
_cell.angle_beta   90.00
_cell.angle_gamma   90.00
#
_symmetry.space_group_name_H-M   'P 1'
#
loop_
_entity.id
_entity.type
_entity.pdbx_description
1 polymer ?
#
loop_
_entity_poly.entity_id
_entity_poly.type
_entity_poly.pdbx_seq_one_letter_code
_entity_poly.pdbx_strand_id
1 'polypeptide(L)'
;MEKKLFIVLSFMVFIACGCSSLLPSTKTDTGSRWESFDEAKKTFDKIVPYKTTAGDLNAMGLDPLKTPNMEVLTYLDIIQRFMPHPSITADYLDKGLQDCISAKDCCRAREFTLREIKKERRGNVFLDFFKFKRKTSTSGWEFQPLIVMKDDLVVYKMWSGKPNINETVEENNPLGPLQNSGELLSKLASDMI
;
A
#
# COMPACT_ATOMS: atom_id res chain seq x y z
N MET A 1 -16.21 -34.81 47.86
CA MET A 1 -15.69 -34.88 46.48
C MET A 1 -16.47 -33.98 45.51
N GLU A 2 -17.76 -33.73 45.76
CA GLU A 2 -18.63 -32.90 44.90
C GLU A 2 -18.18 -31.44 44.75
N LYS A 3 -17.64 -30.80 45.80
CA LYS A 3 -17.11 -29.42 45.72
C LYS A 3 -15.87 -29.28 44.84
N LYS A 4 -15.01 -30.31 44.77
CA LYS A 4 -13.83 -30.32 43.88
C LYS A 4 -14.25 -30.51 42.41
N LEU A 5 -15.28 -31.32 42.17
CA LEU A 5 -15.84 -31.52 40.84
C LEU A 5 -16.50 -30.24 40.29
N PHE A 6 -17.22 -29.50 41.15
CA PHE A 6 -17.81 -28.20 40.77
C PHE A 6 -16.77 -27.12 40.46
N ILE A 7 -15.65 -27.07 41.19
CA ILE A 7 -14.56 -26.12 40.93
C ILE A 7 -13.86 -26.44 39.60
N VAL A 8 -13.63 -27.72 39.31
CA VAL A 8 -13.03 -28.16 38.03
C VAL A 8 -13.97 -27.88 36.85
N LEU A 9 -15.27 -28.12 36.99
CA LEU A 9 -16.25 -27.81 35.94
C LEU A 9 -16.35 -26.30 35.69
N SER A 10 -16.33 -25.48 36.74
CA SER A 10 -16.36 -24.01 36.65
C SER A 10 -15.10 -23.45 35.97
N PHE A 11 -13.92 -24.02 36.26
CA PHE A 11 -12.68 -23.64 35.59
C PHE A 11 -12.67 -24.03 34.10
N MET A 12 -13.30 -25.15 33.74
CA MET A 12 -13.41 -25.61 32.35
C MET A 12 -14.34 -24.73 31.50
N VAL A 13 -15.41 -24.18 32.10
CA VAL A 13 -16.31 -23.22 31.44
C VAL A 13 -15.63 -21.86 31.24
N PHE A 14 -14.77 -21.43 32.18
CA PHE A 14 -13.98 -20.20 32.03
C PHE A 14 -12.97 -20.25 30.88
N ILE A 15 -12.42 -21.43 30.56
CA ILE A 15 -11.49 -21.62 29.42
C ILE A 15 -12.26 -21.63 28.08
N ALA A 16 -13.51 -22.08 28.06
CA ALA A 16 -14.33 -22.14 26.85
C ALA A 16 -14.83 -20.75 26.37
N CYS A 17 -14.84 -19.74 27.25
CA CYS A 17 -15.16 -18.34 26.89
C CYS A 17 -13.94 -17.54 26.36
N GLY A 18 -12.83 -18.20 26.03
CA GLY A 18 -11.57 -17.58 25.60
C GLY A 18 -11.59 -16.92 24.21
N CYS A 19 -11.83 -15.61 24.20
CA CYS A 19 -11.31 -14.61 23.27
C CYS A 19 -11.44 -14.83 21.75
N SER A 20 -12.59 -14.47 21.19
CA SER A 20 -12.76 -14.18 19.74
C SER A 20 -11.92 -13.00 19.23
N SER A 21 -11.14 -12.33 20.12
CA SER A 21 -10.30 -11.16 19.83
C SER A 21 -8.78 -11.46 19.83
N LEU A 22 -8.35 -12.72 19.92
CA LEU A 22 -6.92 -13.03 20.07
C LEU A 22 -6.13 -13.04 18.74
N LEU A 23 -6.80 -12.87 17.61
CA LEU A 23 -6.14 -12.92 16.30
C LEU A 23 -5.47 -11.58 15.98
N PRO A 24 -4.23 -11.59 15.44
CA PRO A 24 -3.55 -10.38 15.02
C PRO A 24 -4.36 -9.57 14.00
N SER A 25 -4.33 -8.25 14.18
CA SER A 25 -4.75 -7.28 13.18
C SER A 25 -3.66 -6.25 12.98
N THR A 26 -3.61 -5.65 11.79
CA THR A 26 -2.64 -4.60 11.46
C THR A 26 -3.35 -3.52 10.69
N LYS A 27 -3.10 -2.26 11.08
CA LYS A 27 -3.47 -1.09 10.29
C LYS A 27 -2.19 -0.49 9.72
N THR A 28 -2.19 -0.18 8.44
CA THR A 28 -1.12 0.53 7.76
C THR A 28 -1.69 1.79 7.17
N ASP A 29 -1.11 2.93 7.55
CA ASP A 29 -1.45 4.26 7.06
C ASP A 29 -0.14 4.93 6.63
N THR A 30 -0.08 5.47 5.41
CA THR A 30 1.12 6.16 4.91
C THR A 30 1.21 7.63 5.34
N GLY A 31 0.42 8.04 6.33
CA GLY A 31 0.36 9.43 6.79
C GLY A 31 -0.51 10.27 5.86
N SER A 32 -1.56 9.65 5.29
CA SER A 32 -2.48 10.35 4.40
C SER A 32 -3.21 11.45 5.19
N ARG A 33 -3.14 12.70 4.72
CA ARG A 33 -3.98 13.78 5.25
C ARG A 33 -5.47 13.54 4.98
N TRP A 34 -5.78 12.76 3.96
CA TRP A 34 -7.13 12.46 3.52
C TRP A 34 -7.62 11.16 4.16
N GLU A 35 -8.87 11.17 4.63
CA GLU A 35 -9.49 10.02 5.31
C GLU A 35 -10.04 8.99 4.32
N SER A 36 -10.21 9.39 3.06
CA SER A 36 -10.77 8.51 2.03
C SER A 36 -10.16 8.74 0.66
N PHE A 37 -10.28 7.72 -0.19
CA PHE A 37 -9.95 7.79 -1.60
C PHE A 37 -10.66 8.97 -2.29
N ASP A 38 -11.96 9.15 -2.04
CA ASP A 38 -12.75 10.19 -2.68
C ASP A 38 -12.29 11.60 -2.29
N GLU A 39 -11.87 11.79 -1.04
CA GLU A 39 -11.35 13.08 -0.57
C GLU A 39 -9.98 13.41 -1.20
N ALA A 40 -9.10 12.41 -1.28
CA ALA A 40 -7.81 12.52 -1.97
C ALA A 40 -8.03 12.84 -3.45
N LYS A 41 -8.92 12.10 -4.12
CA LYS A 41 -9.28 12.31 -5.53
C LYS A 41 -9.87 13.70 -5.74
N LYS A 42 -10.80 14.14 -4.89
CA LYS A 42 -11.44 15.46 -5.00
C LYS A 42 -10.43 16.59 -4.84
N THR A 43 -9.40 16.41 -4.01
CA THR A 43 -8.30 17.38 -3.91
C THR A 43 -7.44 17.37 -5.16
N PHE A 44 -7.06 16.19 -5.65
CA PHE A 44 -6.31 16.03 -6.89
C PHE A 44 -7.05 16.58 -8.12
N ASP A 45 -8.37 16.45 -8.17
CA ASP A 45 -9.21 16.93 -9.27
C ASP A 45 -9.17 18.46 -9.41
N LYS A 46 -8.87 19.20 -8.33
CA LYS A 46 -8.72 20.68 -8.35
C LYS A 46 -7.49 21.16 -9.12
N ILE A 47 -6.50 20.28 -9.35
CA ILE A 47 -5.30 20.62 -10.11
C ILE A 47 -5.68 20.77 -11.58
N VAL A 48 -5.41 21.93 -12.16
CA VAL A 48 -5.68 22.22 -13.57
C VAL A 48 -4.35 22.44 -14.28
N PRO A 49 -3.99 21.57 -15.25
CA PRO A 49 -2.81 21.76 -16.08
C PRO A 49 -2.78 23.16 -16.71
N TYR A 50 -1.59 23.73 -16.80
CA TYR A 50 -1.28 25.07 -17.26
C TYR A 50 -1.92 26.22 -16.45
N LYS A 51 -2.45 25.94 -15.26
CA LYS A 51 -2.99 26.96 -14.34
C LYS A 51 -2.49 26.80 -12.90
N THR A 52 -2.41 25.58 -12.41
CA THR A 52 -1.98 25.30 -11.03
C THR A 52 -0.46 25.41 -10.91
N THR A 53 -0.02 26.16 -9.90
CA THR A 53 1.39 26.43 -9.58
C THR A 53 1.92 25.52 -8.46
N ALA A 54 3.24 25.51 -8.22
CA ALA A 54 3.80 24.81 -7.06
C ALA A 54 3.26 25.38 -5.74
N GLY A 55 3.02 26.70 -5.69
CA GLY A 55 2.40 27.37 -4.55
C GLY A 55 1.00 26.83 -4.26
N ASP A 56 0.18 26.65 -5.30
CA ASP A 56 -1.16 26.07 -5.17
C ASP A 56 -1.10 24.62 -4.69
N LEU A 57 -0.17 23.81 -5.23
CA LEU A 57 0.05 22.44 -4.76
C LEU A 57 0.42 22.42 -3.28
N ASN A 58 1.32 23.30 -2.86
CA ASN A 58 1.73 23.40 -1.46
C ASN A 58 0.55 23.81 -0.55
N ALA A 59 -0.32 24.71 -1.01
CA ALA A 59 -1.54 25.10 -0.30
C ALA A 59 -2.57 23.95 -0.21
N MET A 60 -2.61 23.05 -1.20
CA MET A 60 -3.36 21.80 -1.16
C MET A 60 -2.69 20.71 -0.30
N GLY A 61 -1.52 21.00 0.26
CA GLY A 61 -0.76 20.06 1.08
C GLY A 61 0.05 19.04 0.29
N LEU A 62 0.37 19.34 -0.97
CA LEU A 62 1.14 18.55 -1.93
C LEU A 62 2.57 19.10 -2.08
N ASP A 63 3.21 19.30 -0.93
CA ASP A 63 4.57 19.82 -0.80
C ASP A 63 5.54 18.66 -0.54
N PRO A 64 6.57 18.42 -1.38
CA PRO A 64 7.51 17.32 -1.21
C PRO A 64 8.33 17.39 0.09
N LEU A 65 8.48 18.57 0.68
CA LEU A 65 9.22 18.73 1.94
C LEU A 65 8.34 18.46 3.17
N LYS A 66 7.02 18.43 3.00
CA LYS A 66 6.05 18.26 4.11
C LYS A 66 5.22 17.00 4.00
N THR A 67 5.11 16.42 2.80
CA THR A 67 4.32 15.23 2.53
C THR A 67 5.22 14.01 2.64
N PRO A 68 4.96 13.09 3.58
CA PRO A 68 5.76 11.88 3.73
C PRO A 68 5.77 11.05 2.45
N ASN A 69 6.91 10.41 2.16
CA ASN A 69 7.07 9.47 1.05
C ASN A 69 6.73 10.06 -0.33
N MET A 70 6.91 11.38 -0.50
CA MET A 70 6.81 12.03 -1.81
C MET A 70 8.14 11.97 -2.53
N GLU A 71 8.11 11.40 -3.73
CA GLU A 71 9.25 11.28 -4.62
C GLU A 71 9.22 12.41 -5.64
N VAL A 72 10.40 12.98 -5.90
CA VAL A 72 10.61 13.97 -6.96
C VAL A 72 11.36 13.28 -8.08
N LEU A 73 10.67 13.08 -9.19
CA LEU A 73 11.20 12.45 -10.40
C LEU A 73 11.82 13.49 -11.33
N THR A 74 12.93 13.12 -11.94
CA THR A 74 13.60 13.90 -12.98
C THR A 74 13.01 13.65 -14.36
N TYR A 75 13.41 14.44 -15.35
CA TYR A 75 13.02 14.21 -16.74
C TYR A 75 13.43 12.81 -17.26
N LEU A 76 14.53 12.23 -16.75
CA LEU A 76 14.98 10.89 -17.15
C LEU A 76 14.04 9.81 -16.61
N ASP A 77 13.56 9.95 -15.38
CA ASP A 77 12.59 9.03 -14.78
C ASP A 77 11.25 9.08 -15.53
N ILE A 78 10.83 10.28 -15.94
CA ILE A 78 9.64 10.48 -16.79
C ILE A 78 9.84 9.79 -18.15
N ILE A 79 10.99 9.98 -18.79
CA ILE A 79 11.31 9.31 -20.06
C ILE A 79 11.24 7.79 -19.91
N GLN A 80 11.89 7.22 -18.89
CA GLN A 80 11.90 5.77 -18.66
C GLN A 80 10.49 5.21 -18.44
N ARG A 81 9.62 5.98 -17.78
CA ARG A 81 8.25 5.54 -17.48
C ARG A 81 7.30 5.67 -18.67
N PHE A 82 7.37 6.77 -19.43
CA PHE A 82 6.42 7.05 -20.51
C PHE A 82 6.94 6.63 -21.89
N MET A 83 8.24 6.42 -22.05
CA MET A 83 8.89 5.93 -23.27
C MET A 83 9.75 4.70 -22.96
N PRO A 84 9.15 3.59 -22.47
CA PRO A 84 9.88 2.38 -22.08
C PRO A 84 10.56 1.67 -23.25
N HIS A 85 10.15 1.98 -24.49
CA HIS A 85 10.70 1.42 -25.71
C HIS A 85 11.07 2.53 -26.71
N PRO A 86 12.16 2.36 -27.50
CA PRO A 86 12.60 3.36 -28.47
C PRO A 86 11.56 3.74 -29.54
N SER A 87 10.57 2.87 -29.77
CA SER A 87 9.48 3.13 -30.72
C SER A 87 8.45 4.15 -30.21
N ILE A 88 8.41 4.42 -28.90
CA ILE A 88 7.55 5.44 -28.32
C ILE A 88 8.39 6.71 -28.16
N THR A 89 8.16 7.65 -29.07
CA THR A 89 8.81 8.96 -29.07
C THR A 89 7.90 10.01 -28.41
N ALA A 90 8.47 11.16 -28.06
CA ALA A 90 7.78 12.17 -27.27
C ALA A 90 6.48 12.68 -27.93
N ASP A 91 6.41 12.72 -29.25
CA ASP A 91 5.25 13.11 -30.06
C ASP A 91 4.00 12.26 -29.83
N TYR A 92 4.14 11.02 -29.34
CA TYR A 92 3.00 10.18 -28.95
C TYR A 92 2.44 10.51 -27.56
N LEU A 93 3.15 11.32 -26.76
CA LEU A 93 2.75 11.64 -25.39
C LEU A 93 1.80 12.84 -25.36
N ASP A 94 1.13 13.02 -24.22
CA ASP A 94 0.34 14.22 -23.95
C ASP A 94 1.21 15.49 -24.09
N LYS A 95 0.60 16.59 -24.55
CA LYS A 95 1.30 17.85 -24.78
C LYS A 95 2.04 18.36 -23.54
N GLY A 96 1.49 18.17 -22.35
CA GLY A 96 2.15 18.53 -21.09
C GLY A 96 3.42 17.74 -20.82
N LEU A 97 3.43 16.44 -21.14
CA LEU A 97 4.63 15.60 -21.03
C LEU A 97 5.69 16.01 -22.05
N GLN A 98 5.28 16.28 -23.30
CA GLN A 98 6.18 16.81 -24.33
C GLN A 98 6.86 18.12 -23.88
N ASP A 99 6.05 19.06 -23.39
CA ASP A 99 6.53 20.38 -22.95
C ASP A 99 7.49 20.26 -21.76
N CYS A 100 7.21 19.33 -20.84
CA CYS A 100 8.08 19.02 -19.73
C CYS A 100 9.40 18.43 -20.23
N ILE A 101 9.38 17.29 -20.92
CA ILE A 101 10.60 16.59 -21.36
C ILE A 101 11.53 17.51 -22.17
N SER A 102 10.95 18.35 -23.04
CA SER A 102 11.71 19.34 -23.83
C SER A 102 12.44 20.38 -22.96
N ALA A 103 11.95 20.64 -21.75
CA ALA A 103 12.50 21.61 -20.79
C ALA A 103 13.61 21.04 -19.88
N LYS A 104 13.94 19.73 -19.98
CA LYS A 104 15.07 19.08 -19.29
C LYS A 104 15.10 19.33 -17.77
N ASP A 105 16.05 20.08 -17.24
CA ASP A 105 16.24 20.29 -15.80
C ASP A 105 15.06 21.04 -15.13
N CYS A 106 14.26 21.74 -15.94
CA CYS A 106 13.04 22.40 -15.50
C CYS A 106 11.84 21.44 -15.42
N CYS A 107 12.00 20.21 -15.89
CA CYS A 107 10.97 19.17 -15.85
C CYS A 107 11.14 18.29 -14.62
N ARG A 108 10.12 18.32 -13.77
CA ARG A 108 10.05 17.49 -12.57
C ARG A 108 8.68 16.89 -12.43
N ALA A 109 8.59 15.66 -11.97
CA ALA A 109 7.33 15.10 -11.52
C ALA A 109 7.35 14.83 -10.02
N ARG A 110 6.18 14.87 -9.41
CA ARG A 110 5.96 14.53 -8.01
C ARG A 110 5.02 13.35 -7.96
N GLU A 111 5.43 12.31 -7.26
CA GLU A 111 4.59 11.14 -7.02
C GLU A 111 4.64 10.72 -5.55
N PHE A 112 3.57 10.06 -5.11
CA PHE A 112 3.50 9.50 -3.76
C PHE A 112 2.37 8.47 -3.71
N THR A 113 2.35 7.67 -2.64
CA THR A 113 1.28 6.69 -2.41
C THR A 113 0.53 7.03 -1.12
N LEU A 114 -0.75 7.38 -1.27
CA LEU A 114 -1.70 7.46 -0.17
C LEU A 114 -2.40 6.12 -0.04
N ARG A 115 -2.37 5.52 1.14
CA ARG A 115 -3.12 4.29 1.38
C ARG A 115 -3.52 4.16 2.83
N GLU A 116 -4.71 3.62 3.02
CA GLU A 116 -5.14 3.09 4.29
C GLU A 116 -5.51 1.63 4.07
N ILE A 117 -4.79 0.73 4.75
CA ILE A 117 -4.99 -0.71 4.64
C ILE A 117 -5.22 -1.30 6.02
N LYS A 118 -6.33 -2.00 6.18
CA LYS A 118 -6.66 -2.79 7.36
C LYS A 118 -6.55 -4.26 7.02
N LYS A 119 -5.71 -4.98 7.76
CA LYS A 119 -5.55 -6.44 7.66
C LYS A 119 -6.04 -7.09 8.94
N GLU A 120 -6.96 -8.04 8.81
CA GLU A 120 -7.53 -8.79 9.91
C GLU A 120 -7.39 -10.28 9.67
N ARG A 121 -6.82 -11.00 10.63
CA ARG A 121 -6.88 -12.46 10.62
C ARG A 121 -8.23 -12.92 11.15
N ARG A 122 -8.82 -13.90 10.48
CA ARG A 122 -10.12 -14.49 10.83
C ARG A 122 -9.99 -16.01 10.90
N GLY A 123 -10.78 -16.65 11.77
CA GLY A 123 -10.86 -18.11 11.86
C GLY A 123 -10.38 -18.65 13.19
N ASN A 124 -9.81 -19.86 13.18
CA ASN A 124 -9.43 -20.57 14.39
C ASN A 124 -8.02 -20.18 14.86
N VAL A 125 -7.90 -19.74 16.12
CA VAL A 125 -6.63 -19.30 16.72
C VAL A 125 -5.57 -20.40 16.72
N PHE A 126 -5.94 -21.65 17.05
CA PHE A 126 -4.99 -22.76 17.08
C PHE A 126 -4.49 -23.10 15.67
N LEU A 127 -5.38 -23.15 14.68
CA LEU A 127 -4.97 -23.42 13.30
C LEU A 127 -4.07 -22.31 12.73
N ASP A 128 -4.27 -21.04 13.10
CA ASP A 128 -3.39 -19.94 12.70
C ASP A 128 -2.03 -20.00 13.43
N PHE A 129 -2.06 -20.27 14.75
CA PHE A 129 -0.85 -20.35 15.58
C PHE A 129 0.09 -21.46 15.10
N PHE A 130 -0.45 -22.65 14.85
CA PHE A 130 0.31 -23.76 14.28
C PHE A 130 0.45 -23.69 12.75
N LYS A 131 0.00 -22.61 12.10
CA LYS A 131 0.08 -22.36 10.66
C LYS A 131 -0.60 -23.42 9.78
N PHE A 132 -1.47 -24.25 10.32
CA PHE A 132 -2.24 -25.23 9.55
C PHE A 132 -3.20 -24.58 8.57
N LYS A 133 -3.83 -23.48 9.01
CA LYS A 133 -4.76 -22.71 8.22
C LYS A 133 -4.79 -21.26 8.66
N ARG A 134 -4.63 -20.34 7.72
CA ARG A 134 -4.73 -18.90 7.97
C ARG A 134 -5.67 -18.26 6.97
N LYS A 135 -6.57 -17.41 7.46
CA LYS A 135 -7.43 -16.59 6.61
C LYS A 135 -7.24 -15.14 6.97
N THR A 136 -6.81 -14.34 6.00
CA THR A 136 -6.56 -12.91 6.17
C THR A 136 -7.52 -12.13 5.28
N SER A 137 -8.30 -11.26 5.87
CA SER A 137 -9.13 -10.28 5.15
C SER A 137 -8.39 -8.95 5.12
N THR A 138 -8.19 -8.40 3.93
CA THR A 138 -7.58 -7.09 3.71
C THR A 138 -8.64 -6.17 3.14
N SER A 139 -8.84 -5.02 3.78
CA SER A 139 -9.71 -3.95 3.27
C SER A 139 -8.97 -2.62 3.27
N GLY A 140 -9.40 -1.67 2.47
CA GLY A 140 -8.77 -0.36 2.41
C GLY A 140 -8.90 0.35 1.08
N TRP A 141 -8.02 1.30 0.85
CA TRP A 141 -7.92 2.03 -0.42
C TRP A 141 -6.47 2.47 -0.67
N GLU A 142 -6.19 2.79 -1.92
CA GLU A 142 -4.87 3.24 -2.38
C GLU A 142 -5.04 4.28 -3.50
N PHE A 143 -4.32 5.39 -3.41
CA PHE A 143 -4.33 6.48 -4.38
C PHE A 143 -2.89 6.93 -4.66
N GLN A 144 -2.53 6.96 -5.93
CA GLN A 144 -1.17 7.24 -6.42
C GLN A 144 -1.23 8.35 -7.47
N PRO A 145 -1.16 9.62 -7.04
CA PRO A 145 -1.09 10.73 -7.98
C PRO A 145 0.32 10.88 -8.56
N LEU A 146 0.37 11.25 -9.83
CA LEU A 146 1.56 11.71 -10.52
C LEU A 146 1.27 13.11 -11.08
N ILE A 147 2.06 14.09 -10.65
CA ILE A 147 1.91 15.48 -11.06
C ILE A 147 3.20 15.88 -11.76
N VAL A 148 3.11 16.26 -13.03
CA VAL A 148 4.25 16.64 -13.84
C VAL A 148 4.26 18.16 -14.00
N MET A 149 5.42 18.75 -13.77
CA MET A 149 5.63 20.18 -13.71
C MET A 149 6.75 20.61 -14.65
N LYS A 150 6.54 21.75 -15.29
CA LYS A 150 7.57 22.50 -15.98
C LYS A 150 7.77 23.81 -15.22
N ASP A 151 8.98 24.03 -14.72
CA ASP A 151 9.29 25.12 -13.81
C ASP A 151 8.39 25.09 -12.57
N ASP A 152 7.53 26.10 -12.43
CA ASP A 152 6.57 26.24 -11.33
C ASP A 152 5.16 25.78 -11.70
N LEU A 153 4.90 25.42 -12.97
CA LEU A 153 3.55 25.17 -13.48
C LEU A 153 3.30 23.68 -13.68
N VAL A 154 2.14 23.19 -13.23
CA VAL A 154 1.68 21.84 -13.56
C VAL A 154 1.34 21.80 -15.04
N VAL A 155 1.95 20.89 -15.79
CA VAL A 155 1.70 20.72 -17.24
C VAL A 155 0.96 19.42 -17.55
N TYR A 156 1.09 18.41 -16.70
CA TYR A 156 0.37 17.15 -16.84
C TYR A 156 0.05 16.54 -15.48
N LYS A 157 -1.05 15.79 -15.38
CA LYS A 157 -1.42 15.06 -14.17
C LYS A 157 -2.11 13.75 -14.52
N MET A 158 -1.87 12.73 -13.71
CA MET A 158 -2.61 11.47 -13.73
C MET A 158 -2.68 10.86 -12.34
N TRP A 159 -3.56 9.89 -12.14
CA TRP A 159 -3.61 9.12 -10.91
C TRP A 159 -3.84 7.64 -11.21
N SER A 160 -3.34 6.79 -10.32
CA SER A 160 -3.60 5.35 -10.28
C SER A 160 -3.97 4.92 -8.86
N GLY A 161 -4.25 3.63 -8.67
CA GLY A 161 -4.52 3.06 -7.35
C GLY A 161 -5.73 2.14 -7.33
N LYS A 162 -6.26 1.90 -6.12
CA LYS A 162 -7.38 1.00 -5.84
C LYS A 162 -8.40 1.72 -4.96
N PRO A 163 -9.54 2.18 -5.53
CA PRO A 163 -10.57 2.90 -4.77
C PRO A 163 -11.18 2.08 -3.63
N ASN A 164 -11.29 0.76 -3.83
CA ASN A 164 -11.84 -0.16 -2.86
C ASN A 164 -11.03 -1.47 -2.90
N ILE A 165 -10.22 -1.69 -1.87
CA ILE A 165 -9.53 -2.96 -1.64
C ILE A 165 -10.44 -3.81 -0.77
N ASN A 166 -10.79 -4.99 -1.26
CA ASN A 166 -11.43 -6.03 -0.49
C ASN A 166 -10.92 -7.39 -0.97
N GLU A 167 -10.00 -7.97 -0.21
CA GLU A 167 -9.32 -9.20 -0.56
C GLU A 167 -9.39 -10.18 0.61
N THR A 168 -9.56 -11.46 0.30
CA THR A 168 -9.49 -12.53 1.29
C THR A 168 -8.52 -13.58 0.80
N VAL A 169 -7.42 -13.74 1.55
CA VAL A 169 -6.41 -14.76 1.28
C VAL A 169 -6.58 -15.90 2.28
N GLU A 170 -6.66 -17.12 1.77
CA GLU A 170 -6.73 -18.33 2.57
C GLU A 170 -5.52 -19.22 2.26
N GLU A 171 -4.67 -19.41 3.26
CA GLU A 171 -3.50 -20.29 3.20
C GLU A 171 -3.82 -21.58 3.95
N ASN A 172 -3.66 -22.72 3.28
CA ASN A 172 -3.86 -24.04 3.86
C ASN A 172 -2.55 -24.82 3.79
N ASN A 173 -1.92 -25.07 4.94
CA ASN A 173 -0.69 -25.86 5.07
C ASN A 173 -0.99 -27.08 5.92
N PRO A 174 -1.50 -28.17 5.32
CA PRO A 174 -1.95 -29.35 6.08
C PRO A 174 -0.84 -29.97 6.95
N LEU A 175 0.44 -29.84 6.55
CA LEU A 175 1.60 -30.33 7.30
C LEU A 175 2.15 -29.29 8.29
N GLY A 176 1.54 -28.10 8.37
CA GLY A 176 1.89 -27.06 9.33
C GLY A 176 3.38 -26.68 9.26
N PRO A 177 4.08 -26.56 10.41
CA PRO A 177 5.50 -26.17 10.44
C PRO A 177 6.44 -27.15 9.72
N LEU A 178 6.02 -28.41 9.52
CA LEU A 178 6.84 -29.42 8.86
C LEU A 178 6.87 -29.24 7.33
N GLN A 179 5.89 -28.53 6.74
CA GLN A 179 5.80 -28.35 5.30
C GLN A 179 6.96 -27.51 4.72
N ASN A 180 7.52 -26.57 5.50
CA ASN A 180 8.63 -25.70 5.10
C ASN A 180 10.00 -26.18 5.61
N SER A 181 10.09 -27.40 6.16
CA SER A 181 11.35 -27.97 6.66
C SER A 181 12.39 -28.20 5.55
N GLY A 182 11.96 -28.36 4.30
CA GLY A 182 12.84 -28.50 3.14
C GLY A 182 13.68 -27.23 2.83
N GLU A 183 13.09 -26.04 2.93
CA GLU A 183 13.82 -24.76 2.72
C GLU A 183 14.80 -24.45 3.86
N LEU A 184 14.44 -24.82 5.10
CA LEU A 184 15.33 -24.66 6.24
C LEU A 184 16.55 -25.58 6.11
N LEU A 185 16.34 -26.84 5.71
CA LEU A 185 17.42 -27.79 5.47
C LEU A 185 18.29 -27.39 4.28
N SER A 186 17.71 -26.86 3.19
CA SER A 186 18.50 -26.38 2.05
C SER A 186 19.33 -25.14 2.39
N LYS A 187 18.79 -24.23 3.21
CA LYS A 187 19.51 -23.03 3.66
C LYS A 187 20.64 -23.38 4.63
N LEU A 188 20.39 -24.27 5.59
CA LEU A 188 21.41 -24.78 6.51
C LEU A 188 22.50 -25.59 5.79
N ALA A 189 22.15 -26.32 4.72
CA ALA A 189 23.13 -27.01 3.89
C ALA A 189 23.97 -26.05 3.03
N SER A 190 23.37 -24.95 2.55
CA SER A 190 24.06 -23.90 1.79
C SER A 190 24.99 -23.04 2.65
N ASP A 191 24.69 -22.85 3.94
CA ASP A 191 25.54 -22.10 4.88
C ASP A 191 26.69 -22.96 5.45
N MET A 192 26.73 -24.26 5.10
CA MET A 192 27.74 -25.23 5.55
C MET A 192 28.74 -25.61 4.44
N ILE A 193 28.66 -24.95 3.28
CA ILE A 193 29.62 -24.99 2.17
C ILE A 193 30.28 -23.61 2.09
#